data_AF-A0A7L2TKZ9-F1
#
_entry.id   AF-A0A7L2TKZ9-F1
#
_cell.length_a   1.000
_cell.length_b   1.000
_cell.length_c   1.000
_cell.angle_alpha   90.00
_cell.angle_beta   90.00
_cell.angle_gamma   90.00
#
_symmetry.space_group_name_H-M   'P 1'
#
loop_
_entity.id
_entity.type
_entity.pdbx_description
1 polymer ?
#
loop_
_entity_poly.entity_id
_entity_poly.type
_entity_poly.pdbx_seq_one_letter_code
_entity_poly.pdbx_strand_id
1 'polypeptide(L)'
;VPAQVLVARVARVCRNDRGGSPRVLERRWTSFLKVRLQCSVPGDTVFYFDVLEAVTPPQTLHGRPAVLALFGTQPNSIPGSAVCAFYLADVERSFEGPFAEPRGATWTPVPEERVPQPRPGCCAGMGPAAGVVTSGDFPDETLVFAKEHPLLHGAVGPAGGRPLFTRTGTRLTQLAVDTGAGPRGNQTVLFLGAEDGRVLKVLAAAQRPETPQPPGGTVAPGDAPEPGDSGDSGAKTLLLEEISLYDPGRCRGPRGAGVPSRVLGLELHLPGRELIVAFAGCLVRLPLSRCARHGACRGSCLAARDPYCVWLPSRGCVPFSEDLPRGFQQDTEGSLGISGTCQGATAAGDGDEDGDLAHGVRHPGPGAAETVPVPVLVGCVLGAFALGALASGLVATCCQRPAVPKAPPEPPCAPR
;
A
#
# COMPACT_ATOMS: atom_id res chain seq x y z
N VAL A 1 20.97 21.00 10.51
CA VAL A 1 20.77 19.67 9.89
C VAL A 1 20.10 19.91 8.55
N PRO A 2 20.64 19.47 7.41
CA PRO A 2 19.94 19.62 6.14
C PRO A 2 18.58 18.91 6.22
N ALA A 3 17.53 19.56 5.72
CA ALA A 3 16.19 18.97 5.69
C ALA A 3 16.20 17.73 4.79
N GLN A 4 15.85 16.57 5.36
CA GLN A 4 15.72 15.33 4.61
C GLN A 4 14.28 15.22 4.08
N VAL A 5 14.13 15.11 2.76
CA VAL A 5 12.83 14.98 2.10
C VAL A 5 12.76 13.63 1.41
N LEU A 6 11.70 12.86 1.70
CA LEU A 6 11.43 11.60 1.01
C LEU A 6 10.81 11.89 -0.36
N VAL A 7 11.22 11.12 -1.39
CA VAL A 7 10.70 11.25 -2.76
C VAL A 7 10.49 9.87 -3.37
N ALA A 8 9.29 9.63 -3.89
CA ALA A 8 8.94 8.41 -4.60
C ALA A 8 9.64 8.31 -5.96
N ARG A 9 10.13 7.12 -6.30
CA ARG A 9 10.87 6.84 -7.53
C ARG A 9 10.39 5.54 -8.16
N VAL A 10 10.44 5.50 -9.49
CA VAL A 10 10.46 4.26 -10.26
C VAL A 10 11.84 4.13 -10.88
N ALA A 11 12.37 2.91 -10.91
CA ALA A 11 13.67 2.60 -11.47
C ALA A 11 13.56 1.46 -12.48
N ARG A 12 14.49 1.42 -13.43
CA ARG A 12 14.58 0.40 -14.46
C ARG A 12 15.99 -0.22 -14.46
N VAL A 13 16.05 -1.51 -14.75
CA VAL A 13 17.26 -2.26 -15.09
C VAL A 13 16.95 -3.21 -16.25
N CYS A 14 17.93 -3.46 -17.10
CA CYS A 14 17.84 -4.44 -18.16
C CYS A 14 17.92 -5.85 -17.58
N ARG A 15 17.01 -6.74 -17.97
CA ARG A 15 17.01 -8.14 -17.49
C ARG A 15 18.25 -8.91 -17.92
N ASN A 16 18.87 -8.53 -19.03
CA ASN A 16 20.09 -9.14 -19.57
C ASN A 16 21.37 -8.40 -19.15
N ASP A 17 21.32 -7.47 -18.20
CA ASP A 17 22.51 -6.79 -17.68
C ASP A 17 23.45 -7.79 -16.99
N ARG A 18 24.73 -7.76 -17.35
CA ARG A 18 25.78 -8.66 -16.88
C ARG A 18 26.87 -7.93 -16.08
N GLY A 19 26.69 -6.65 -15.81
CA GLY A 19 27.73 -5.79 -15.24
C GLY A 19 28.56 -5.08 -16.32
N GLY A 20 29.33 -4.08 -15.89
CA GLY A 20 30.19 -3.28 -16.75
C GLY A 20 31.55 -3.92 -17.04
N SER A 21 32.42 -3.16 -17.71
CA SER A 21 33.78 -3.57 -18.04
C SER A 21 34.63 -3.76 -16.77
N PRO A 22 35.80 -4.43 -16.87
CA PRO A 22 36.74 -4.53 -15.74
C PRO A 22 37.22 -3.17 -15.19
N ARG A 23 37.05 -2.09 -15.98
CA ARG A 23 37.48 -0.74 -15.60
C ARG A 23 36.35 0.05 -14.92
N VAL A 24 35.10 -0.16 -15.33
CA VAL A 24 33.95 0.65 -14.89
C VAL A 24 32.73 -0.22 -14.64
N LEU A 25 32.10 -0.07 -13.47
CA LEU A 25 30.89 -0.81 -13.08
C LEU A 25 31.03 -2.34 -13.14
N GLU A 26 32.22 -2.89 -12.93
CA GLU A 26 32.44 -4.34 -12.82
C GLU A 26 31.47 -4.94 -11.78
N ARG A 27 30.67 -5.94 -12.19
CA ARG A 27 29.63 -6.59 -11.36
C ARG A 27 28.57 -5.65 -10.75
N ARG A 28 28.35 -4.48 -11.36
CA ARG A 28 27.31 -3.51 -10.97
C ARG A 28 26.40 -3.21 -12.15
N TRP A 29 25.14 -2.83 -11.88
CA TRP A 29 24.19 -2.45 -12.92
C TRP A 29 24.77 -1.38 -13.85
N THR A 30 24.69 -1.64 -15.16
CA THR A 30 25.05 -0.70 -16.24
C THR A 30 23.84 0.04 -16.78
N SER A 31 22.66 -0.46 -16.46
CA SER A 31 21.37 0.01 -16.97
C SER A 31 20.47 0.67 -15.91
N PHE A 32 20.96 0.84 -14.68
CA PHE A 32 20.18 1.43 -13.59
C PHE A 32 19.90 2.91 -13.83
N LEU A 33 18.63 3.23 -14.03
CA LEU A 33 18.12 4.60 -14.07
C LEU A 33 16.91 4.72 -13.15
N LYS A 34 16.68 5.91 -12.59
CA LYS A 34 15.48 6.23 -11.82
C LYS A 34 14.93 7.60 -12.16
N VAL A 35 13.62 7.76 -12.00
CA VAL A 35 12.87 9.00 -12.25
C VAL A 35 11.83 9.22 -11.14
N ARG A 36 11.40 10.46 -10.91
CA ARG A 36 10.38 10.79 -9.90
C ARG A 36 9.02 10.22 -10.31
N LEU A 37 8.33 9.58 -9.38
CA LEU A 37 6.88 9.42 -9.46
C LEU A 37 6.23 10.62 -8.79
N GLN A 38 5.34 11.31 -9.50
CA GLN A 38 4.67 12.51 -8.99
C GLN A 38 3.19 12.23 -8.80
N CYS A 39 2.75 12.09 -7.55
CA CYS A 39 1.35 12.05 -7.19
C CYS A 39 0.97 13.40 -6.55
N SER A 40 0.18 14.21 -7.26
CA SER A 40 -0.12 15.57 -6.83
C SER A 40 -1.55 16.00 -7.18
N VAL A 41 -2.15 16.81 -6.32
CA VAL A 41 -3.44 17.46 -6.58
C VAL A 41 -3.17 18.80 -7.28
N PRO A 42 -3.72 19.03 -8.49
CA PRO A 42 -3.61 20.31 -9.17
C PRO A 42 -4.45 21.39 -8.47
N GLY A 43 -4.03 22.65 -8.62
CA GLY A 43 -4.68 23.84 -8.05
C GLY A 43 -3.76 25.05 -8.14
N ASP A 44 -4.18 26.21 -7.62
CA ASP A 44 -3.35 27.44 -7.57
C ASP A 44 -1.98 27.18 -6.94
N THR A 45 -1.96 26.31 -5.93
CA THR A 45 -0.76 25.70 -5.37
C THR A 45 -0.84 24.19 -5.50
N VAL A 46 0.16 23.58 -6.13
CA VAL A 46 0.24 22.13 -6.30
C VAL A 46 0.61 21.46 -4.99
N PHE A 47 -0.19 20.49 -4.55
CA PHE A 47 0.07 19.69 -3.35
C PHE A 47 0.61 18.30 -3.72
N TYR A 48 1.75 17.90 -3.15
CA TYR A 48 2.43 16.65 -3.48
C TYR A 48 2.32 15.59 -2.35
N PHE A 49 2.13 14.34 -2.76
CA PHE A 49 2.27 13.16 -1.92
C PHE A 49 3.54 12.42 -2.35
N ASP A 50 4.63 12.57 -1.58
CA ASP A 50 5.97 12.13 -1.99
C ASP A 50 6.44 10.82 -1.33
N VAL A 51 5.75 10.35 -0.28
CA VAL A 51 6.11 9.11 0.43
C VAL A 51 5.38 7.94 -0.23
N LEU A 52 6.09 6.97 -0.81
CA LEU A 52 5.48 5.79 -1.42
C LEU A 52 5.21 4.72 -0.34
N GLU A 53 3.97 4.29 -0.20
CA GLU A 53 3.53 3.32 0.83
C GLU A 53 3.30 1.92 0.25
N ALA A 54 2.62 1.81 -0.89
CA ALA A 54 2.31 0.53 -1.54
C ALA A 54 2.18 0.69 -3.07
N VAL A 55 2.42 -0.38 -3.81
CA VAL A 55 2.29 -0.44 -5.28
C VAL A 55 1.64 -1.76 -5.67
N THR A 56 0.68 -1.72 -6.59
CA THR A 56 0.05 -2.93 -7.12
C THR A 56 0.98 -3.61 -8.14
N PRO A 57 0.79 -4.91 -8.41
CA PRO A 57 1.23 -5.49 -9.67
C PRO A 57 0.63 -4.73 -10.87
N PRO A 58 1.19 -4.85 -12.09
CA PRO A 58 0.56 -4.31 -13.29
C PRO A 58 -0.89 -4.78 -13.45
N GLN A 59 -1.79 -3.83 -13.68
CA GLN A 59 -3.23 -4.03 -13.90
C GLN A 59 -3.64 -3.42 -15.25
N THR A 60 -4.82 -3.77 -15.74
CA THR A 60 -5.42 -3.13 -16.92
C THR A 60 -6.37 -2.03 -16.45
N LEU A 61 -5.99 -0.76 -16.60
CA LEU A 61 -6.82 0.40 -16.27
C LEU A 61 -7.24 1.11 -17.55
N HIS A 62 -8.55 1.21 -17.80
CA HIS A 62 -9.10 1.81 -19.04
C HIS A 62 -8.50 1.20 -20.32
N GLY A 63 -8.29 -0.12 -20.34
CA GLY A 63 -7.72 -0.84 -21.49
C GLY A 63 -6.20 -0.68 -21.66
N ARG A 64 -5.51 0.00 -20.74
CA ARG A 64 -4.05 0.21 -20.80
C ARG A 64 -3.35 -0.40 -19.57
N PRO A 65 -2.15 -0.99 -19.72
CA PRO A 65 -1.35 -1.43 -18.59
C PRO A 65 -0.96 -0.26 -17.68
N ALA A 66 -1.24 -0.39 -16.39
CA ALA A 66 -0.95 0.61 -15.39
C ALA A 66 -0.53 -0.03 -14.06
N VAL A 67 0.19 0.71 -13.23
CA VAL A 67 0.37 0.40 -11.81
C VAL A 67 -0.37 1.43 -10.99
N LEU A 68 -1.00 1.02 -9.90
CA LEU A 68 -1.58 1.92 -8.92
C LEU A 68 -0.68 1.94 -7.69
N ALA A 69 -0.52 3.12 -7.11
CA ALA A 69 0.36 3.32 -5.98
C ALA A 69 -0.29 4.22 -4.95
N LEU A 70 -0.08 3.87 -3.68
CA LEU A 70 -0.49 4.62 -2.51
C LEU A 70 0.66 5.48 -2.05
N PHE A 71 0.37 6.77 -1.86
CA PHE A 71 1.31 7.77 -1.39
C PHE A 71 0.83 8.41 -0.09
N GLY A 72 1.77 8.93 0.68
CA GLY A 72 1.57 9.70 1.89
C GLY A 72 2.28 11.05 1.86
N THR A 73 1.89 11.92 2.79
CA THR A 73 2.65 13.12 3.14
C THR A 73 3.88 12.75 3.98
N GLN A 74 4.84 13.68 4.10
CA GLN A 74 6.05 13.47 4.92
C GLN A 74 5.69 13.08 6.38
N PRO A 75 6.54 12.32 7.10
CA PRO A 75 6.24 11.83 8.44
C PRO A 75 5.83 12.90 9.46
N ASN A 76 6.49 14.07 9.41
CA ASN A 76 6.28 15.20 10.33
C ASN A 76 5.30 16.27 9.80
N SER A 77 4.48 15.91 8.82
CA SER A 77 3.46 16.80 8.23
C SER A 77 2.06 16.33 8.61
N ILE A 78 1.05 17.15 8.30
CA ILE A 78 -0.36 16.73 8.43
C ILE A 78 -0.55 15.43 7.63
N PRO A 79 -1.02 14.35 8.27
CA PRO A 79 -1.25 13.09 7.62
C PRO A 79 -2.26 13.21 6.47
N GLY A 80 -1.81 12.84 5.29
CA GLY A 80 -2.61 12.75 4.08
C GLY A 80 -2.13 11.59 3.22
N SER A 81 -3.06 10.94 2.55
CA SER A 81 -2.80 9.83 1.64
C SER A 81 -3.48 10.04 0.30
N ALA A 82 -2.89 9.53 -0.76
CA ALA A 82 -3.42 9.60 -2.11
C ALA A 82 -3.14 8.32 -2.90
N VAL A 83 -4.10 7.90 -3.73
CA VAL A 83 -3.90 6.80 -4.69
C VAL A 83 -3.75 7.41 -6.07
N CYS A 84 -2.61 7.17 -6.72
CA CYS A 84 -2.37 7.55 -8.10
C CYS A 84 -2.18 6.30 -8.97
N ALA A 85 -2.64 6.36 -10.21
CA ALA A 85 -2.33 5.37 -11.23
C ALA A 85 -1.27 5.93 -12.18
N PHE A 86 -0.41 5.07 -12.73
CA PHE A 86 0.61 5.45 -13.71
C PHE A 86 0.57 4.46 -14.87
N TYR A 87 0.34 4.93 -16.09
CA TYR A 87 0.41 4.07 -17.27
C TYR A 87 1.86 3.63 -17.50
N LEU A 88 2.06 2.34 -17.75
CA LEU A 88 3.41 1.79 -17.96
C LEU A 88 4.08 2.42 -19.19
N ALA A 89 3.32 2.77 -20.22
CA ALA A 89 3.84 3.47 -21.39
C ALA A 89 4.43 4.87 -21.04
N ASP A 90 3.83 5.57 -20.08
CA ASP A 90 4.32 6.89 -19.65
C ASP A 90 5.57 6.74 -18.76
N VAL A 91 5.60 5.68 -17.94
CA VAL A 91 6.80 5.27 -17.20
C VAL A 91 7.95 4.93 -18.17
N GLU A 92 7.70 4.10 -19.19
CA GLU A 92 8.71 3.71 -20.18
C GLU A 92 9.26 4.91 -20.94
N ARG A 93 8.39 5.79 -21.44
CA ARG A 93 8.77 7.02 -22.14
C ARG A 93 9.62 7.93 -21.27
N SER A 94 9.37 8.00 -19.96
CA SER A 94 10.16 8.85 -19.06
C SER A 94 11.63 8.42 -18.98
N PHE A 95 11.95 7.15 -19.26
CA PHE A 95 13.33 6.66 -19.31
C PHE A 95 14.09 7.04 -20.59
N GLU A 96 13.40 7.63 -21.57
CA GLU A 96 14.00 8.23 -22.77
C GLU A 96 14.28 9.73 -22.56
N GLY A 97 13.84 10.30 -21.45
CA GLY A 97 14.02 11.70 -21.10
C GLY A 97 15.48 12.09 -20.76
N PRO A 98 15.74 13.40 -20.57
CA PRO A 98 17.06 13.91 -20.25
C PRO A 98 17.54 13.44 -18.87
N PHE A 99 18.84 13.23 -18.73
CA PHE A 99 19.48 12.98 -17.44
C PHE A 99 19.44 14.24 -16.57
N ALA A 100 19.47 14.09 -15.26
CA ALA A 100 19.54 15.20 -14.32
C ALA A 100 20.97 15.35 -13.78
N GLU A 101 21.47 16.58 -13.77
CA GLU A 101 22.72 16.94 -13.08
C GLU A 101 22.47 18.04 -12.04
N PRO A 102 23.17 18.01 -10.90
CA PRO A 102 23.05 19.06 -9.89
C PRO A 102 23.74 20.34 -10.39
N ARG A 103 23.01 21.46 -10.36
CA ARG A 103 23.52 22.81 -10.61
C ARG A 103 23.16 23.70 -9.42
N GLY A 104 24.11 23.80 -8.48
CA GLY A 104 23.88 24.44 -7.19
C GLY A 104 22.84 23.69 -6.36
N ALA A 105 21.74 24.37 -6.01
CA ALA A 105 20.62 23.78 -5.27
C ALA A 105 19.53 23.15 -6.17
N THR A 106 19.68 23.24 -7.49
CA THR A 106 18.67 22.78 -8.47
C THR A 106 19.19 21.62 -9.31
N TRP A 107 18.27 20.81 -9.83
CA TRP A 107 18.60 19.73 -10.77
C TRP A 107 18.20 20.15 -12.18
N THR A 108 19.18 20.27 -13.07
CA THR A 108 18.97 20.71 -14.45
C THR A 108 19.10 19.53 -15.43
N PRO A 109 18.42 19.58 -16.59
CA PRO A 109 18.59 18.56 -17.61
C PRO A 109 20.00 18.65 -18.22
N VAL A 110 20.65 17.50 -18.38
CA VAL A 110 21.92 17.38 -19.12
C VAL A 110 21.63 17.57 -20.61
N PRO A 111 22.36 18.46 -21.32
CA PRO A 111 22.25 18.62 -22.77
C PRO A 111 22.53 17.32 -23.53
N GLU A 112 21.76 17.03 -24.57
CA GLU A 112 21.83 15.76 -25.30
C GLU A 112 23.18 15.57 -26.00
N GLU A 113 23.87 16.66 -26.37
CA GLU A 113 25.20 16.63 -27.00
C GLU A 113 26.29 16.08 -26.06
N ARG A 114 26.03 16.09 -24.74
CA ARG A 114 26.93 15.53 -23.71
C ARG A 114 26.61 14.07 -23.37
N VAL A 115 25.54 13.50 -23.94
CA VAL A 115 25.14 12.13 -23.68
C VAL A 115 25.91 11.20 -24.63
N PRO A 116 26.70 10.24 -24.13
CA PRO A 116 27.50 9.36 -24.96
C PRO A 116 26.65 8.34 -25.72
N GLN A 117 27.24 7.71 -26.74
CA GLN A 117 26.63 6.63 -27.51
C GLN A 117 27.38 5.30 -27.32
N PRO A 118 26.67 4.16 -27.19
CA PRO A 118 25.20 4.03 -27.09
C PRO A 118 24.62 4.72 -25.85
N ARG A 119 23.38 5.21 -25.94
CA ARG A 119 22.75 5.95 -24.83
C ARG A 119 22.78 5.15 -23.51
N PRO A 120 23.29 5.72 -22.40
CA PRO A 120 23.29 5.09 -21.08
C PRO A 120 21.88 4.62 -20.67
N GLY A 121 21.77 3.39 -20.17
CA GLY A 121 20.49 2.78 -19.79
C GLY A 121 19.78 1.96 -20.88
N CYS A 122 20.30 1.91 -22.10
CA CYS A 122 19.87 0.96 -23.14
C CYS A 122 20.38 -0.46 -22.82
N CYS A 123 19.63 -1.48 -23.26
CA CYS A 123 20.03 -2.87 -23.07
C CYS A 123 20.96 -3.33 -24.21
N ALA A 124 22.04 -4.05 -23.87
CA ALA A 124 22.93 -4.66 -24.85
C ALA A 124 22.14 -5.55 -25.83
N GLY A 125 22.46 -5.44 -27.12
CA GLY A 125 21.80 -6.17 -28.21
C GLY A 125 20.44 -5.61 -28.61
N MET A 126 20.03 -4.44 -28.12
CA MET A 126 18.71 -3.84 -28.40
C MET A 126 18.82 -2.39 -28.85
N GLY A 127 17.99 -2.01 -29.83
CA GLY A 127 17.80 -0.62 -30.27
C GLY A 127 19.14 0.09 -30.57
N PRO A 128 19.42 1.27 -29.98
CA PRO A 128 20.68 1.99 -30.17
C PRO A 128 21.95 1.20 -29.78
N ALA A 129 21.82 0.15 -28.95
CA ALA A 129 22.90 -0.71 -28.51
C ALA A 129 22.90 -2.09 -29.20
N ALA A 130 22.29 -2.21 -30.39
CA ALA A 130 22.23 -3.47 -31.14
C ALA A 130 23.62 -4.06 -31.46
N GLY A 131 24.65 -3.22 -31.60
CA GLY A 131 26.03 -3.66 -31.84
C GLY A 131 26.79 -4.12 -30.59
N VAL A 132 26.22 -3.97 -29.39
CA VAL A 132 26.85 -4.35 -28.12
C VAL A 132 26.39 -5.76 -27.74
N VAL A 133 27.32 -6.70 -27.57
CA VAL A 133 26.99 -8.12 -27.31
C VAL A 133 26.59 -8.33 -25.84
N THR A 134 27.43 -7.89 -24.90
CA THR A 134 27.12 -7.90 -23.47
C THR A 134 27.33 -6.51 -22.86
N SER A 135 26.70 -6.23 -21.72
CA SER A 135 26.87 -4.94 -21.02
C SER A 135 28.30 -4.64 -20.59
N GLY A 136 29.16 -5.65 -20.51
CA GLY A 136 30.59 -5.48 -20.26
C GLY A 136 31.36 -4.86 -21.43
N ASP A 137 30.78 -4.92 -22.64
CA ASP A 137 31.38 -4.39 -23.88
C ASP A 137 30.98 -2.94 -24.15
N PHE A 138 30.17 -2.32 -23.28
CA PHE A 138 29.85 -0.90 -23.42
C PHE A 138 31.13 -0.05 -23.32
N PRO A 139 31.24 1.04 -24.10
CA PRO A 139 32.35 1.97 -23.97
C PRO A 139 32.46 2.53 -22.54
N ASP A 140 33.69 2.69 -22.05
CA ASP A 140 33.93 3.19 -20.70
C ASP A 140 33.25 4.55 -20.45
N GLU A 141 33.19 5.43 -21.46
CA GLU A 141 32.50 6.73 -21.39
C GLU A 141 30.99 6.56 -21.08
N THR A 142 30.33 5.60 -21.73
CA THR A 142 28.92 5.26 -21.47
C THR A 142 28.74 4.77 -20.03
N LEU A 143 29.64 3.90 -19.56
CA LEU A 143 29.58 3.33 -18.21
C LEU A 143 29.89 4.37 -17.11
N VAL A 144 30.85 5.26 -17.34
CA VAL A 144 31.16 6.37 -16.43
C VAL A 144 29.97 7.32 -16.35
N PHE A 145 29.40 7.70 -17.50
CA PHE A 145 28.22 8.55 -17.53
C PHE A 145 27.05 7.91 -16.77
N ALA A 146 26.75 6.63 -17.01
CA ALA A 146 25.68 5.90 -16.32
C ALA A 146 25.87 5.88 -14.79
N LYS A 147 27.12 5.70 -14.34
CA LYS A 147 27.49 5.73 -12.92
C LYS A 147 27.24 7.10 -12.28
N GLU A 148 27.52 8.18 -13.00
CA GLU A 148 27.44 9.56 -12.50
C GLU A 148 26.03 10.16 -12.61
N HIS A 149 25.23 9.70 -13.58
CA HIS A 149 23.90 10.23 -13.90
C HIS A 149 22.79 9.17 -13.77
N PRO A 150 22.60 8.52 -12.61
CA PRO A 150 21.54 7.52 -12.44
C PRO A 150 20.13 8.12 -12.35
N LEU A 151 20.02 9.45 -12.21
CA LEU A 151 18.76 10.16 -12.05
C LEU A 151 18.37 10.86 -13.35
N LEU A 152 17.13 10.66 -13.78
CA LEU A 152 16.52 11.38 -14.90
C LEU A 152 15.81 12.65 -14.42
N HIS A 153 15.80 13.66 -15.28
CA HIS A 153 15.09 14.91 -15.06
C HIS A 153 13.60 14.75 -15.35
N GLY A 154 12.77 15.60 -14.75
CA GLY A 154 11.31 15.52 -14.83
C GLY A 154 10.69 14.49 -13.87
N ALA A 155 9.44 14.14 -14.13
CA ALA A 155 8.65 13.22 -13.32
C ALA A 155 7.58 12.51 -14.16
N VAL A 156 7.17 11.33 -13.73
CA VAL A 156 5.99 10.63 -14.26
C VAL A 156 4.76 11.14 -13.51
N GLY A 157 3.84 11.77 -14.22
CA GLY A 157 2.57 12.22 -13.68
C GLY A 157 1.52 11.10 -13.62
N PRO A 158 0.43 11.28 -12.84
CA PRO A 158 -0.60 10.26 -12.70
C PRO A 158 -1.51 10.21 -13.95
N ALA A 159 -2.07 9.03 -14.21
CA ALA A 159 -3.10 8.83 -15.22
C ALA A 159 -4.31 9.75 -14.94
N GLY A 160 -4.66 10.57 -15.93
CA GLY A 160 -5.70 11.61 -15.81
C GLY A 160 -5.29 12.84 -14.99
N GLY A 161 -3.99 13.05 -14.78
CA GLY A 161 -3.45 14.31 -14.24
C GLY A 161 -3.69 14.58 -12.76
N ARG A 162 -4.42 13.71 -12.04
CA ARG A 162 -4.74 13.86 -10.61
C ARG A 162 -4.85 12.49 -9.90
N PRO A 163 -4.85 12.44 -8.56
CA PRO A 163 -5.07 11.20 -7.82
C PRO A 163 -6.49 10.66 -8.03
N LEU A 164 -6.64 9.33 -8.01
CA LEU A 164 -7.94 8.64 -8.04
C LEU A 164 -8.69 8.80 -6.72
N PHE A 165 -7.96 8.92 -5.62
CA PHE A 165 -8.50 9.09 -4.28
C PHE A 165 -7.52 9.88 -3.42
N THR A 166 -8.04 10.72 -2.53
CA THR A 166 -7.27 11.43 -1.51
C THR A 166 -8.00 11.37 -0.19
N ARG A 167 -7.26 11.25 0.92
CA ARG A 167 -7.82 11.29 2.27
C ARG A 167 -6.86 11.97 3.23
N THR A 168 -7.41 12.77 4.13
CA THR A 168 -6.69 13.33 5.28
C THR A 168 -7.03 12.56 6.56
N GLY A 169 -6.19 12.66 7.59
CA GLY A 169 -6.36 11.92 8.84
C GLY A 169 -5.49 10.66 8.88
N THR A 170 -6.00 9.53 9.38
CA THR A 170 -5.19 8.31 9.54
C THR A 170 -4.45 7.93 8.25
N ARG A 171 -3.15 7.63 8.37
CA ARG A 171 -2.33 7.19 7.24
C ARG A 171 -2.82 5.85 6.72
N LEU A 172 -2.87 5.76 5.40
CA LEU A 172 -3.13 4.51 4.69
C LEU A 172 -1.80 3.81 4.40
N THR A 173 -1.77 2.49 4.51
CA THR A 173 -0.55 1.68 4.51
C THR A 173 -0.52 0.61 3.44
N GLN A 174 -1.69 0.13 3.01
CA GLN A 174 -1.81 -1.01 2.08
C GLN A 174 -2.84 -0.70 1.00
N LEU A 175 -2.64 -1.26 -0.19
CA LEU A 175 -3.49 -1.04 -1.35
C LEU A 175 -3.72 -2.36 -2.09
N ALA A 176 -4.99 -2.70 -2.31
CA ALA A 176 -5.42 -3.72 -3.24
C ALA A 176 -6.51 -3.14 -4.16
N VAL A 177 -6.56 -3.59 -5.41
CA VAL A 177 -7.39 -2.94 -6.45
C VAL A 177 -8.06 -3.99 -7.31
N ASP A 178 -9.35 -3.81 -7.55
CA ASP A 178 -10.11 -4.47 -8.61
C ASP A 178 -10.44 -3.44 -9.70
N THR A 179 -9.89 -3.60 -10.91
CA THR A 179 -10.13 -2.68 -12.04
C THR A 179 -11.32 -3.09 -12.90
N GLY A 180 -11.88 -4.28 -12.66
CA GLY A 180 -12.96 -4.88 -13.45
C GLY A 180 -14.18 -5.22 -12.60
N ALA A 181 -14.48 -4.42 -11.58
CA ALA A 181 -15.56 -4.71 -10.66
C ALA A 181 -16.94 -4.53 -11.31
N GLY A 182 -17.89 -5.34 -10.84
CA GLY A 182 -19.31 -5.29 -11.19
C GLY A 182 -19.67 -5.90 -12.54
N PRO A 183 -20.98 -5.91 -12.89
CA PRO A 183 -21.50 -6.66 -14.03
C PRO A 183 -20.96 -6.25 -15.40
N ARG A 184 -20.50 -5.00 -15.52
CA ARG A 184 -19.94 -4.43 -16.76
C ARG A 184 -18.42 -4.55 -16.83
N GLY A 185 -17.76 -5.01 -15.77
CA GLY A 185 -16.31 -5.12 -15.72
C GLY A 185 -15.55 -3.80 -15.89
N ASN A 186 -16.19 -2.67 -15.56
CA ASN A 186 -15.67 -1.33 -15.88
C ASN A 186 -15.58 -0.39 -14.67
N GLN A 187 -15.83 -0.91 -13.46
CA GLN A 187 -15.70 -0.14 -12.23
C GLN A 187 -14.35 -0.45 -11.58
N THR A 188 -13.68 0.58 -11.07
CA THR A 188 -12.44 0.41 -10.30
C THR A 188 -12.74 0.57 -8.81
N VAL A 189 -12.53 -0.50 -8.04
CA VAL A 189 -12.69 -0.50 -6.58
C VAL A 189 -11.31 -0.59 -5.91
N LEU A 190 -11.07 0.35 -5.00
CA LEU A 190 -9.86 0.41 -4.19
C LEU A 190 -10.18 -0.13 -2.79
N PHE A 191 -9.33 -1.03 -2.30
CA PHE A 191 -9.30 -1.45 -0.90
C PHE A 191 -8.03 -0.90 -0.26
N LEU A 192 -8.20 -0.17 0.84
CA LEU A 192 -7.12 0.58 1.49
C LEU A 192 -7.03 0.20 2.96
N GLY A 193 -5.89 -0.35 3.38
CA GLY A 193 -5.61 -0.61 4.79
C GLY A 193 -5.06 0.64 5.48
N ALA A 194 -5.45 0.86 6.74
CA ALA A 194 -5.01 2.01 7.55
C ALA A 194 -4.14 1.61 8.75
N GLU A 195 -3.43 2.59 9.32
CA GLU A 195 -2.61 2.40 10.52
C GLU A 195 -3.42 2.07 11.78
N ASP A 196 -4.69 2.45 11.83
CA ASP A 196 -5.59 2.18 12.96
C ASP A 196 -6.39 0.87 12.82
N GLY A 197 -6.15 0.12 11.74
CA GLY A 197 -6.77 -1.19 11.52
C GLY A 197 -8.11 -1.17 10.80
N ARG A 198 -8.51 0.01 10.30
CA ARG A 198 -9.62 0.11 9.36
C ARG A 198 -9.20 -0.31 7.95
N VAL A 199 -10.16 -0.82 7.22
CA VAL A 199 -10.11 -0.99 5.77
C VAL A 199 -11.17 -0.11 5.14
N LEU A 200 -10.77 0.70 4.16
CA LEU A 200 -11.66 1.53 3.38
C LEU A 200 -11.89 0.85 2.03
N LYS A 201 -13.15 0.84 1.59
CA LYS A 201 -13.56 0.40 0.26
C LYS A 201 -14.06 1.61 -0.51
N VAL A 202 -13.44 1.91 -1.63
CA VAL A 202 -13.67 3.14 -2.40
C VAL A 202 -13.96 2.78 -3.85
N LEU A 203 -15.03 3.33 -4.41
CA LEU A 203 -15.28 3.33 -5.85
C LEU A 203 -14.56 4.53 -6.46
N ALA A 204 -13.54 4.27 -7.27
CA ALA A 204 -12.80 5.32 -7.96
C ALA A 204 -13.68 5.97 -9.05
N ALA A 205 -13.54 7.29 -9.20
CA ALA A 205 -14.16 8.04 -10.28
C ALA A 205 -13.85 7.43 -11.65
N ALA A 206 -14.87 7.23 -12.47
CA ALA A 206 -14.68 6.96 -13.88
C ALA A 206 -14.09 8.21 -14.54
N GLN A 207 -12.80 8.19 -14.88
CA GLN A 207 -12.22 9.29 -15.62
C GLN A 207 -12.83 9.31 -17.02
N ARG A 208 -13.64 10.34 -17.32
CA ARG A 208 -13.95 10.65 -18.72
C ARG A 208 -12.63 11.08 -19.37
N PRO A 209 -12.34 10.63 -20.60
CA PRO A 209 -11.19 11.14 -21.32
C PRO A 209 -11.36 12.66 -21.42
N GLU A 210 -10.48 13.41 -20.75
CA GLU A 210 -10.39 14.86 -20.97
C GLU A 210 -10.10 15.05 -22.46
N THR A 211 -10.96 15.80 -23.14
CA THR A 211 -10.74 16.21 -24.53
C THR A 211 -9.34 16.82 -24.60
N PRO A 212 -8.45 16.38 -25.49
CA PRO A 212 -7.12 16.96 -25.58
C PRO A 212 -7.25 18.47 -25.82
N GLN A 213 -6.82 19.29 -24.87
CA GLN A 213 -6.63 20.71 -25.15
C GLN A 213 -5.53 20.80 -26.22
N PRO A 214 -5.79 21.45 -27.36
CA PRO A 214 -4.78 21.62 -28.39
C PRO A 214 -3.61 22.45 -27.83
N PRO A 215 -2.35 22.07 -28.13
CA PRO A 215 -1.20 22.86 -27.72
C PRO A 215 -1.14 24.13 -28.57
N GLY A 216 -1.24 25.29 -27.93
CA GLY A 216 -0.84 26.58 -28.52
C GLY A 216 -1.88 27.24 -29.41
N GLY A 217 -2.79 28.01 -28.80
CA GLY A 217 -3.48 29.11 -29.44
C GLY A 217 -3.32 30.35 -28.57
N THR A 218 -2.68 31.39 -29.10
CA THR A 218 -2.55 32.69 -28.44
C THR A 218 -3.93 33.27 -28.14
N VAL A 219 -4.25 33.42 -26.86
CA VAL A 219 -5.48 34.06 -26.39
C VAL A 219 -5.37 35.56 -26.67
N ALA A 220 -6.27 36.07 -27.50
CA ALA A 220 -6.45 37.51 -27.70
C ALA A 220 -6.98 38.15 -26.39
N PRO A 221 -6.54 39.36 -26.01
CA PRO A 221 -7.03 40.04 -24.82
C PRO A 221 -8.41 40.63 -25.12
N GLY A 222 -9.48 40.08 -24.53
CA GLY A 222 -10.83 40.58 -24.79
C GLY A 222 -11.95 40.07 -23.88
N ASP A 223 -11.96 38.80 -23.50
CA ASP A 223 -13.12 38.24 -22.78
C ASP A 223 -12.70 37.63 -21.44
N ALA A 224 -12.91 38.38 -20.36
CA ALA A 224 -12.85 37.86 -19.00
C ALA A 224 -14.12 37.03 -18.74
N PRO A 225 -14.03 35.72 -18.41
CA PRO A 225 -15.18 34.97 -17.95
C PRO A 225 -15.48 35.37 -16.50
N GLU A 226 -16.74 35.73 -16.23
CA GLU A 226 -17.30 35.90 -14.89
C GLU A 226 -17.04 34.65 -14.02
N PRO A 227 -16.78 34.81 -12.71
CA PRO A 227 -16.59 33.68 -11.80
C PRO A 227 -17.94 33.04 -11.46
N GLY A 228 -18.45 32.22 -12.39
CA GLY A 228 -19.68 31.47 -12.26
C GLY A 228 -19.43 29.98 -12.43
N ASP A 229 -19.37 29.27 -11.30
CA ASP A 229 -19.67 27.85 -11.11
C ASP A 229 -19.23 26.91 -12.25
N SER A 230 -17.95 26.55 -12.27
CA SER A 230 -17.48 25.37 -13.00
C SER A 230 -18.07 24.13 -12.33
N GLY A 231 -19.30 23.79 -12.73
CA GLY A 231 -20.01 22.61 -12.26
C GLY A 231 -19.15 21.36 -12.43
N ASP A 232 -18.64 20.87 -11.30
CA ASP A 232 -18.01 19.57 -11.12
C ASP A 232 -19.07 18.48 -11.34
N SER A 233 -19.49 18.31 -12.59
CA SER A 233 -20.20 17.13 -13.07
C SER A 233 -19.20 16.04 -13.52
N GLY A 234 -18.02 16.04 -12.88
CA GLY A 234 -17.01 14.99 -12.99
C GLY A 234 -17.39 13.79 -12.14
N ALA A 235 -17.12 12.59 -12.62
CA ALA A 235 -17.36 11.38 -11.84
C ALA A 235 -16.69 11.53 -10.45
N LYS A 236 -17.49 11.39 -9.39
CA LYS A 236 -17.02 11.58 -8.02
C LYS A 236 -16.53 10.25 -7.46
N THR A 237 -15.31 10.23 -6.93
CA THR A 237 -14.82 9.10 -6.14
C THR A 237 -15.68 8.96 -4.88
N LEU A 238 -16.13 7.73 -4.59
CA LEU A 238 -17.08 7.45 -3.51
C LEU A 238 -16.48 6.49 -2.49
N LEU A 239 -16.43 6.90 -1.22
CA LEU A 239 -16.18 5.99 -0.11
C LEU A 239 -17.44 5.12 0.08
N LEU A 240 -17.35 3.84 -0.27
CA LEU A 240 -18.45 2.89 -0.17
C LEU A 240 -18.61 2.41 1.28
N GLU A 241 -17.51 1.96 1.88
CA GLU A 241 -17.52 1.39 3.23
C GLU A 241 -16.22 1.71 3.97
N GLU A 242 -16.33 1.87 5.28
CA GLU A 242 -15.21 1.94 6.21
C GLU A 242 -15.40 0.87 7.28
N ILE A 243 -14.38 0.06 7.50
CA ILE A 243 -14.53 -1.23 8.17
C ILE A 243 -13.46 -1.40 9.23
N SER A 244 -13.86 -1.41 10.50
CA SER A 244 -12.96 -1.80 11.60
C SER A 244 -12.91 -3.32 11.68
N LEU A 245 -11.72 -3.91 11.46
CA LEU A 245 -11.53 -5.36 11.42
C LEU A 245 -10.68 -5.89 12.58
N TYR A 246 -9.87 -5.04 13.20
CA TYR A 246 -8.96 -5.47 14.25
C TYR A 246 -9.71 -5.74 15.56
N ASP A 247 -9.65 -6.99 16.02
CA ASP A 247 -10.15 -7.41 17.33
C ASP A 247 -8.98 -7.88 18.21
N PRO A 248 -8.64 -7.17 19.30
CA PRO A 248 -7.58 -7.56 20.23
C PRO A 248 -7.77 -8.95 20.86
N GLY A 249 -9.02 -9.40 21.05
CA GLY A 249 -9.33 -10.71 21.63
C GLY A 249 -9.02 -11.87 20.68
N ARG A 250 -9.05 -11.61 19.37
CA ARG A 250 -8.80 -12.60 18.31
C ARG A 250 -7.38 -12.51 17.75
N CYS A 251 -6.81 -11.30 17.72
CA CYS A 251 -5.49 -11.04 17.19
C CYS A 251 -4.43 -11.09 18.28
N ARG A 252 -3.76 -12.24 18.40
CA ARG A 252 -2.68 -12.45 19.37
C ARG A 252 -1.46 -11.60 19.02
N GLY A 253 -1.21 -10.50 19.72
CA GLY A 253 0.10 -9.86 19.63
C GLY A 253 1.00 -10.11 20.85
N PRO A 254 2.23 -9.57 20.82
CA PRO A 254 3.22 -9.78 21.86
C PRO A 254 2.67 -9.37 23.23
N ARG A 255 2.82 -10.24 24.25
CA ARG A 255 2.36 -9.96 25.61
C ARG A 255 3.02 -8.67 26.14
N GLY A 256 2.20 -7.73 26.61
CA GLY A 256 2.66 -6.57 27.41
C GLY A 256 2.83 -5.24 26.67
N ALA A 257 2.57 -5.16 25.36
CA ALA A 257 2.50 -3.91 24.62
C ALA A 257 1.22 -3.90 23.78
N GLY A 258 0.47 -2.79 23.79
CA GLY A 258 -0.65 -2.59 22.87
C GLY A 258 -0.18 -2.88 21.45
N VAL A 259 -0.77 -3.89 20.82
CA VAL A 259 -0.34 -4.35 19.51
C VAL A 259 -0.85 -3.33 18.50
N PRO A 260 0.01 -2.80 17.60
CA PRO A 260 -0.46 -1.87 16.60
C PRO A 260 -1.51 -2.56 15.73
N SER A 261 -2.70 -1.99 15.66
CA SER A 261 -3.80 -2.45 14.80
C SER A 261 -3.53 -2.18 13.31
N ARG A 262 -2.31 -1.73 12.96
CA ARG A 262 -1.89 -1.41 11.60
C ARG A 262 -2.11 -2.58 10.64
N VAL A 263 -2.79 -2.30 9.53
CA VAL A 263 -2.89 -3.25 8.42
C VAL A 263 -1.50 -3.39 7.78
N LEU A 264 -0.96 -4.60 7.79
CA LEU A 264 0.39 -4.96 7.33
C LEU A 264 0.41 -5.55 5.92
N GLY A 265 -0.71 -6.11 5.49
CA GLY A 265 -0.84 -6.76 4.19
C GLY A 265 -2.31 -6.77 3.76
N LEU A 266 -2.53 -6.66 2.46
CA LEU A 266 -3.86 -6.66 1.88
C LEU A 266 -3.84 -7.42 0.56
N GLU A 267 -4.49 -8.58 0.51
CA GLU A 267 -4.50 -9.44 -0.67
C GLU A 267 -5.94 -9.64 -1.16
N LEU A 268 -6.15 -9.38 -2.45
CA LEU A 268 -7.44 -9.51 -3.11
C LEU A 268 -7.58 -10.89 -3.76
N HIS A 269 -8.51 -11.70 -3.28
CA HIS A 269 -8.80 -13.01 -3.84
C HIS A 269 -10.14 -13.00 -4.60
N LEU A 270 -10.10 -12.59 -5.87
CA LEU A 270 -11.29 -12.47 -6.72
C LEU A 270 -12.07 -13.79 -6.90
N PRO A 271 -11.45 -14.97 -7.14
CA PRO A 271 -12.19 -16.22 -7.33
C PRO A 271 -13.04 -16.63 -6.12
N GLY A 272 -12.48 -16.53 -4.91
CA GLY A 272 -13.23 -16.75 -3.67
C GLY A 272 -14.02 -15.54 -3.19
N ARG A 273 -13.92 -14.40 -3.90
CA ARG A 273 -14.59 -13.14 -3.59
C ARG A 273 -14.33 -12.62 -2.18
N GLU A 274 -13.06 -12.66 -1.79
CA GLU A 274 -12.60 -12.27 -0.46
C GLU A 274 -11.43 -11.30 -0.52
N LEU A 275 -11.34 -10.46 0.51
CA LEU A 275 -10.19 -9.65 0.85
C LEU A 275 -9.53 -10.26 2.08
N ILE A 276 -8.25 -10.59 1.97
CA ILE A 276 -7.46 -11.12 3.08
C ILE A 276 -6.66 -9.96 3.67
N VAL A 277 -6.85 -9.70 4.97
CA VAL A 277 -6.26 -8.58 5.70
C VAL A 277 -5.31 -9.12 6.74
N ALA A 278 -4.04 -8.70 6.66
CA ALA A 278 -3.00 -9.13 7.59
C ALA A 278 -2.72 -8.08 8.66
N PHE A 279 -2.71 -8.50 9.91
CA PHE A 279 -2.28 -7.73 11.07
C PHE A 279 -1.11 -8.42 11.76
N ALA A 280 -0.49 -7.74 12.72
CA ALA A 280 0.46 -8.40 13.61
C ALA A 280 -0.29 -9.49 14.43
N GLY A 281 -0.07 -10.76 14.08
CA GLY A 281 -0.56 -11.90 14.85
C GLY A 281 -1.91 -12.49 14.43
N CYS A 282 -2.53 -12.01 13.34
CA CYS A 282 -3.74 -12.62 12.78
C CYS A 282 -3.92 -12.30 11.29
N LEU A 283 -4.74 -13.12 10.62
CA LEU A 283 -5.29 -12.88 9.29
C LEU A 283 -6.81 -12.85 9.40
N VAL A 284 -7.43 -11.86 8.76
CA VAL A 284 -8.89 -11.71 8.71
C VAL A 284 -9.35 -11.85 7.26
N ARG A 285 -10.37 -12.69 7.03
CA ARG A 285 -11.03 -12.82 5.72
C ARG A 285 -12.30 -11.99 5.74
N LEU A 286 -12.42 -11.08 4.77
CA LEU A 286 -13.57 -10.22 4.61
C LEU A 286 -14.21 -10.50 3.24
N PRO A 287 -15.52 -10.81 3.15
CA PRO A 287 -16.20 -10.89 1.87
C PRO A 287 -16.08 -9.56 1.10
N LEU A 288 -15.81 -9.60 -0.21
CA LEU A 288 -15.64 -8.38 -1.02
C LEU A 288 -16.87 -7.47 -1.03
N SER A 289 -18.03 -8.07 -0.79
CA SER A 289 -19.31 -7.39 -0.75
C SER A 289 -20.13 -7.88 0.42
N ARG A 290 -20.81 -6.97 1.09
CA ARG A 290 -21.75 -7.29 2.16
C ARG A 290 -23.13 -6.91 1.67
N CYS A 291 -23.65 -7.59 0.65
CA CYS A 291 -24.95 -7.22 0.09
C CYS A 291 -26.12 -7.62 1.01
N ALA A 292 -25.95 -8.73 1.77
CA ALA A 292 -26.98 -9.30 2.62
C ALA A 292 -27.50 -8.35 3.72
N ARG A 293 -26.68 -7.38 4.17
CA ARG A 293 -27.09 -6.34 5.15
C ARG A 293 -28.20 -5.42 4.65
N HIS A 294 -28.41 -5.32 3.34
CA HIS A 294 -29.53 -4.56 2.77
C HIS A 294 -30.83 -5.38 2.69
N GLY A 295 -30.75 -6.70 2.90
CA GLY A 295 -31.90 -7.61 2.95
C GLY A 295 -32.86 -7.44 1.78
N ALA A 296 -34.15 -7.34 2.10
CA ALA A 296 -35.24 -7.11 1.14
C ALA A 296 -35.53 -5.61 0.91
N CYS A 297 -34.62 -4.70 1.25
CA CYS A 297 -34.81 -3.28 0.96
C CYS A 297 -34.13 -2.86 -0.34
N ARG A 298 -34.93 -2.64 -1.38
CA ARG A 298 -34.48 -2.12 -2.69
C ARG A 298 -33.74 -0.79 -2.56
N GLY A 299 -34.31 0.15 -1.82
CA GLY A 299 -33.75 1.49 -1.65
C GLY A 299 -32.34 1.45 -1.06
N SER A 300 -32.17 0.73 0.06
CA SER A 300 -30.88 0.53 0.73
C SER A 300 -29.86 -0.16 -0.19
N CYS A 301 -30.24 -1.21 -0.91
CA CYS A 301 -29.35 -1.94 -1.81
C CYS A 301 -28.81 -1.06 -2.95
N LEU A 302 -29.68 -0.30 -3.60
CA LEU A 302 -29.29 0.56 -4.73
C LEU A 302 -28.52 1.79 -4.26
N ALA A 303 -28.90 2.37 -3.12
CA ALA A 303 -28.20 3.50 -2.51
C ALA A 303 -26.79 3.14 -1.99
N ALA A 304 -26.48 1.86 -1.79
CA ALA A 304 -25.14 1.41 -1.44
C ALA A 304 -24.10 1.68 -2.54
N ARG A 305 -24.55 1.73 -3.81
CA ARG A 305 -23.72 2.00 -5.00
C ARG A 305 -22.51 1.07 -5.15
N ASP A 306 -22.52 -0.06 -4.45
CA ASP A 306 -21.46 -1.06 -4.44
C ASP A 306 -21.49 -1.86 -5.76
N PRO A 307 -20.44 -1.81 -6.60
CA PRO A 307 -20.40 -2.55 -7.86
C PRO A 307 -20.61 -4.06 -7.71
N TYR A 308 -20.33 -4.61 -6.54
CA TYR A 308 -20.51 -6.04 -6.28
C TYR A 308 -21.94 -6.41 -5.85
N CYS A 309 -22.82 -5.45 -5.55
CA CYS A 309 -24.18 -5.72 -5.10
C CYS A 309 -25.22 -5.40 -6.18
N VAL A 310 -26.22 -6.26 -6.28
CA VAL A 310 -27.37 -6.11 -7.17
C VAL A 310 -28.67 -6.41 -6.45
N TRP A 311 -29.74 -5.73 -6.86
CA TRP A 311 -31.08 -5.94 -6.34
C TRP A 311 -31.89 -6.88 -7.25
N LEU A 312 -32.49 -7.92 -6.67
CA LEU A 312 -33.44 -8.81 -7.32
C LEU A 312 -34.79 -8.78 -6.61
N PRO A 313 -35.92 -8.55 -7.32
CA PRO A 313 -37.25 -8.56 -6.70
C PRO A 313 -37.58 -9.85 -5.94
N SER A 314 -37.04 -10.99 -6.38
CA SER A 314 -37.30 -12.31 -5.78
C SER A 314 -36.37 -12.71 -4.65
N ARG A 315 -35.18 -12.08 -4.52
CA ARG A 315 -34.13 -12.51 -3.58
C ARG A 315 -33.59 -11.37 -2.69
N GLY A 316 -34.02 -10.14 -2.92
CA GLY A 316 -33.46 -8.98 -2.26
C GLY A 316 -32.09 -8.56 -2.79
N CYS A 317 -31.27 -7.99 -1.93
CA CYS A 317 -29.91 -7.55 -2.26
C CYS A 317 -28.91 -8.70 -2.15
N VAL A 318 -28.24 -9.03 -3.26
CA VAL A 318 -27.31 -10.17 -3.34
C VAL A 318 -26.00 -9.78 -4.03
N PRO A 319 -24.91 -10.52 -3.77
CA PRO A 319 -23.68 -10.36 -4.55
C PRO A 319 -23.90 -10.72 -6.02
N PHE A 320 -23.43 -9.88 -6.94
CA PHE A 320 -23.50 -10.15 -8.38
C PHE A 320 -22.74 -11.43 -8.74
N SER A 321 -23.32 -12.34 -9.51
CA SER A 321 -22.59 -13.42 -10.19
C SER A 321 -23.13 -13.61 -11.60
N GLU A 322 -22.32 -14.19 -12.49
CA GLU A 322 -22.71 -14.47 -13.88
C GLU A 322 -23.94 -15.41 -13.97
N ASP A 323 -24.16 -16.25 -12.94
CA ASP A 323 -25.29 -17.18 -12.87
C ASP A 323 -26.62 -16.52 -12.48
N LEU A 324 -26.62 -15.22 -12.14
CA LEU A 324 -27.85 -14.52 -11.75
C LEU A 324 -28.80 -14.34 -12.94
N PRO A 325 -30.12 -14.38 -12.69
CA PRO A 325 -31.10 -14.10 -13.74
C PRO A 325 -30.98 -12.66 -14.24
N ARG A 326 -31.33 -12.45 -15.51
CA ARG A 326 -31.47 -11.11 -16.10
C ARG A 326 -32.53 -10.30 -15.34
N GLY A 327 -32.42 -8.97 -15.37
CA GLY A 327 -33.38 -8.06 -14.74
C GLY A 327 -33.04 -7.68 -13.29
N PHE A 328 -31.83 -7.99 -12.82
CA PHE A 328 -31.29 -7.37 -11.63
C PHE A 328 -31.13 -5.86 -11.82
N GLN A 329 -31.16 -5.11 -10.73
CA GLN A 329 -31.02 -3.65 -10.73
C GLN A 329 -29.76 -3.24 -9.97
N GLN A 330 -29.07 -2.22 -10.48
CA GLN A 330 -27.88 -1.62 -9.87
C GLN A 330 -27.79 -0.14 -10.28
N ASP A 331 -27.34 0.72 -9.37
CA ASP A 331 -27.10 2.14 -9.64
C ASP A 331 -25.77 2.60 -9.01
N THR A 332 -24.63 2.24 -9.62
CA THR A 332 -23.31 2.68 -9.12
C THR A 332 -23.08 4.18 -9.34
N GLU A 333 -23.71 4.75 -10.37
CA GLU A 333 -23.57 6.16 -10.77
C GLU A 333 -24.41 7.09 -9.89
N GLY A 334 -25.40 6.56 -9.15
CA GLY A 334 -26.32 7.35 -8.32
C GLY A 334 -27.33 8.15 -9.15
N SER A 335 -27.54 7.72 -10.39
CA SER A 335 -28.37 8.40 -11.39
C SER A 335 -29.85 8.40 -11.05
N LEU A 336 -30.31 7.42 -10.25
CA LEU A 336 -31.72 7.24 -9.95
C LEU A 336 -32.19 8.10 -8.77
N GLY A 337 -31.30 8.84 -8.10
CA GLY A 337 -31.66 9.69 -6.96
C GLY A 337 -32.32 8.93 -5.80
N ILE A 338 -32.05 7.61 -5.69
CA ILE A 338 -32.73 6.73 -4.74
C ILE A 338 -32.24 7.04 -3.33
N SER A 339 -33.18 7.41 -2.45
CA SER A 339 -32.93 7.47 -1.02
C SER A 339 -32.78 6.06 -0.45
N GLY A 340 -31.77 5.84 0.41
CA GLY A 340 -31.54 4.57 1.10
C GLY A 340 -32.62 4.18 2.12
N THR A 341 -33.75 4.89 2.14
CA THR A 341 -34.85 4.70 3.07
C THR A 341 -35.80 3.59 2.59
N CYS A 342 -36.26 2.78 3.53
CA CYS A 342 -37.19 1.68 3.27
C CYS A 342 -38.53 2.07 3.90
N GLN A 343 -39.50 2.51 3.10
CA GLN A 343 -40.86 2.71 3.59
C GLN A 343 -41.62 1.39 3.51
N GLY A 344 -42.03 0.82 4.65
CA GLY A 344 -42.92 -0.33 4.70
C GLY A 344 -42.31 -1.68 5.13
N ALA A 345 -41.45 -1.70 6.16
CA ALA A 345 -41.25 -2.92 6.95
C ALA A 345 -41.92 -2.70 8.32
N THR A 346 -43.12 -3.26 8.50
CA THR A 346 -43.67 -3.48 9.85
C THR A 346 -42.64 -4.22 10.68
N ALA A 347 -42.31 -3.68 11.85
CA ALA A 347 -41.48 -4.32 12.85
C ALA A 347 -41.99 -5.75 13.10
N ALA A 348 -41.23 -6.73 12.65
CA ALA A 348 -41.43 -8.13 12.97
C ALA A 348 -40.07 -8.73 13.28
N GLY A 349 -39.84 -9.01 14.56
CA GLY A 349 -38.74 -9.83 15.05
C GLY A 349 -37.48 -9.07 15.40
N ASP A 350 -37.44 -8.58 16.64
CA ASP A 350 -36.20 -8.40 17.39
C ASP A 350 -35.55 -9.80 17.52
N GLY A 351 -34.40 -9.96 16.87
CA GLY A 351 -33.66 -11.20 16.75
C GLY A 351 -32.21 -10.83 16.54
N ASP A 352 -31.59 -10.38 17.63
CA ASP A 352 -30.16 -10.16 17.78
C ASP A 352 -29.44 -11.51 17.63
N GLU A 353 -29.16 -11.92 16.38
CA GLU A 353 -28.16 -12.93 16.07
C GLU A 353 -27.02 -12.24 15.33
N ASP A 354 -26.03 -11.83 16.12
CA ASP A 354 -24.67 -11.44 15.72
C ASP A 354 -24.02 -12.60 14.94
N GLY A 355 -24.31 -12.65 13.64
CA GLY A 355 -23.72 -13.58 12.69
C GLY A 355 -22.37 -13.10 12.19
N ASP A 356 -21.38 -13.07 13.08
CA ASP A 356 -19.96 -12.84 12.76
C ASP A 356 -19.44 -14.02 11.90
N LEU A 357 -19.66 -13.96 10.57
CA LEU A 357 -19.27 -14.99 9.60
C LEU A 357 -17.76 -14.98 9.29
N ALA A 358 -16.93 -14.92 10.33
CA ALA A 358 -15.54 -15.35 10.27
C ALA A 358 -15.46 -16.82 10.71
N HIS A 359 -15.91 -17.73 9.85
CA HIS A 359 -15.85 -19.16 10.12
C HIS A 359 -14.39 -19.66 10.15
N GLY A 360 -13.89 -19.92 11.35
CA GLY A 360 -12.71 -20.76 11.60
C GLY A 360 -13.12 -22.23 11.71
N VAL A 361 -12.46 -23.08 10.94
CA VAL A 361 -12.59 -24.55 10.97
C VAL A 361 -12.27 -25.07 12.38
N ARG A 362 -13.21 -25.79 13.02
CA ARG A 362 -12.97 -26.54 14.27
C ARG A 362 -12.72 -28.02 13.94
N HIS A 363 -11.62 -28.58 14.44
CA HIS A 363 -11.47 -30.02 14.65
C HIS A 363 -11.73 -30.35 16.13
N PRO A 364 -12.38 -31.49 16.47
CA PRO A 364 -12.68 -31.86 17.84
C PRO A 364 -11.53 -32.66 18.50
N GLY A 365 -11.16 -32.29 19.72
CA GLY A 365 -10.18 -32.96 20.59
C GLY A 365 -10.20 -32.37 22.01
N PRO A 366 -9.84 -33.14 23.05
CA PRO A 366 -10.77 -33.50 24.13
C PRO A 366 -10.64 -32.69 25.42
N GLY A 367 -11.71 -32.74 26.22
CA GLY A 367 -11.65 -32.80 27.68
C GLY A 367 -11.41 -31.48 28.40
N ALA A 368 -12.45 -31.01 29.09
CA ALA A 368 -12.36 -29.93 30.07
C ALA A 368 -11.23 -30.22 31.08
N ALA A 369 -10.22 -29.35 31.13
CA ALA A 369 -9.25 -29.34 32.20
C ALA A 369 -9.80 -28.46 33.33
N GLU A 370 -10.09 -29.08 34.47
CA GLU A 370 -10.35 -28.43 35.76
C GLU A 370 -9.31 -27.35 36.04
N THR A 371 -9.75 -26.11 36.20
CA THR A 371 -8.89 -25.01 36.62
C THR A 371 -8.59 -25.12 38.12
N VAL A 372 -7.33 -25.33 38.48
CA VAL A 372 -6.85 -25.32 39.87
C VAL A 372 -6.99 -23.90 40.44
N PRO A 373 -7.63 -23.72 41.62
CA PRO A 373 -7.86 -22.39 42.17
C PRO A 373 -6.54 -21.71 42.58
N VAL A 374 -6.42 -20.42 42.23
CA VAL A 374 -5.26 -19.55 42.43
C VAL A 374 -4.61 -19.63 43.84
N PRO A 375 -5.35 -19.80 44.96
CA PRO A 375 -4.73 -19.92 46.28
C PRO A 375 -3.79 -21.13 46.41
N VAL A 376 -4.09 -22.24 45.73
CA VAL A 376 -3.27 -23.46 45.76
C VAL A 376 -1.96 -23.20 45.01
N LEU A 377 -2.04 -22.53 43.86
CA LEU A 377 -0.88 -22.12 43.06
C LEU A 377 0.05 -21.18 43.85
N VAL A 378 -0.52 -20.19 44.54
CA VAL A 378 0.25 -19.28 45.40
C VAL A 378 0.91 -20.05 46.56
N GLY A 379 0.19 -20.97 47.20
CA GLY A 379 0.74 -21.84 48.25
C GLY A 379 1.92 -22.69 47.77
N CYS A 380 1.80 -23.30 46.59
CA CYS A 380 2.88 -24.10 46.00
C CYS A 380 4.13 -23.27 45.69
N VAL A 381 3.97 -22.07 45.15
CA VAL A 381 5.11 -21.18 44.82
C VAL A 381 5.83 -20.71 46.08
N LEU A 382 5.09 -20.31 47.12
CA LEU A 382 5.68 -19.89 48.39
C LEU A 382 6.40 -21.05 49.09
N GLY A 383 5.82 -22.25 49.06
CA GLY A 383 6.45 -23.46 49.61
C GLY A 383 7.75 -23.82 48.90
N ALA A 384 7.79 -23.75 47.57
CA ALA A 384 9.00 -24.01 46.79
C ALA A 384 10.13 -23.00 47.10
N PHE A 385 9.78 -21.72 47.26
CA PHE A 385 10.76 -20.69 47.63
C PHE A 385 11.36 -20.90 49.02
N ALA A 386 10.52 -21.24 50.01
CA ALA A 386 10.99 -21.49 51.37
C ALA A 386 11.91 -22.72 51.45
N LEU A 387 11.55 -23.81 50.75
CA LEU A 387 12.39 -25.01 50.67
C LEU A 387 13.73 -24.73 49.95
N GLY A 388 13.69 -23.97 48.85
CA GLY A 388 14.90 -23.56 48.14
C GLY A 388 15.85 -22.72 49.00
N ALA A 389 15.31 -21.77 49.76
CA ALA A 389 16.10 -20.92 50.66
C ALA A 389 16.77 -21.73 51.79
N LEU A 390 16.05 -22.69 52.39
CA LEU A 390 16.59 -23.57 53.42
C LEU A 390 17.70 -24.48 52.88
N ALA A 391 17.51 -25.05 51.69
CA ALA A 391 18.52 -25.89 51.05
C ALA A 391 19.80 -25.10 50.72
N SER A 392 19.67 -23.89 50.15
CA SER A 392 20.83 -23.03 49.88
C SER A 392 21.55 -22.59 51.15
N GLY A 393 20.82 -22.30 52.23
CA GLY A 393 21.42 -21.95 53.53
C GLY A 393 22.26 -23.09 54.12
N LEU A 394 21.73 -24.32 54.08
CA LEU A 394 22.45 -25.51 54.55
C LEU A 394 23.73 -25.77 53.73
N VAL A 395 23.65 -25.66 52.40
CA VAL A 395 24.82 -25.85 51.51
C VAL A 395 25.90 -24.80 51.79
N ALA A 396 25.52 -23.52 51.94
CA ALA A 396 26.48 -22.46 52.23
C ALA A 396 27.17 -22.64 53.59
N THR A 397 26.49 -23.22 54.58
CA THR A 397 27.04 -23.46 55.93
C THR A 397 27.96 -24.69 55.95
N CYS A 398 27.65 -25.73 55.17
CA CYS A 398 28.48 -26.93 55.07
C CYS A 398 29.77 -26.74 54.23
N CYS A 399 29.83 -25.72 53.36
CA CYS A 399 30.95 -25.52 52.43
C CYS A 399 32.00 -24.48 52.88
N GLN A 400 31.92 -23.91 54.08
CA GLN A 400 32.96 -23.01 54.59
C GLN A 400 34.19 -23.79 55.09
N ARG A 401 35.25 -23.87 54.28
CA ARG A 401 36.59 -24.30 54.71
C ARG A 401 37.38 -23.11 55.29
N PRO A 402 38.15 -23.30 56.37
CA PRO A 402 38.99 -22.22 56.92
C PRO A 402 40.14 -21.84 55.97
N ALA A 403 40.39 -20.54 55.86
CA ALA A 403 41.36 -19.94 54.95
C ALA A 403 42.83 -20.18 55.39
N VAL A 404 43.69 -20.52 54.42
CA VAL A 404 45.15 -20.66 54.59
C VAL A 404 45.82 -19.29 54.34
N PRO A 405 46.75 -18.81 55.18
CA PRO A 405 47.43 -17.53 54.97
C PRO A 405 48.45 -17.57 53.81
N LYS A 406 48.55 -16.47 53.06
CA LYS A 406 49.41 -16.30 51.88
C LYS A 406 50.75 -15.64 52.28
N ALA A 407 51.88 -16.16 51.77
CA ALA A 407 53.24 -15.66 52.03
C ALA A 407 53.54 -14.31 51.33
N PRO A 408 54.49 -13.50 51.85
CA PRO A 408 54.75 -12.13 51.39
C PRO A 408 55.60 -12.04 50.09
N PRO A 409 55.52 -10.92 49.35
CA PRO A 409 56.11 -10.76 48.01
C PRO A 409 57.58 -10.31 48.01
N GLU A 410 58.32 -10.73 46.98
CA GLU A 410 59.69 -10.24 46.64
C GLU A 410 59.68 -8.94 45.80
N PRO A 411 60.73 -8.11 45.90
CA PRO A 411 60.80 -6.78 45.26
C PRO A 411 61.41 -6.79 43.83
N PRO A 412 61.16 -5.74 43.02
CA PRO A 412 61.59 -5.67 41.61
C PRO A 412 62.82 -4.77 41.38
N CYS A 413 63.61 -5.08 40.34
CA CYS A 413 64.50 -4.21 39.53
C CYS A 413 65.42 -5.12 38.67
N ALA A 414 65.93 -4.83 37.46
CA ALA A 414 65.92 -3.70 36.54
C ALA A 414 66.42 -4.22 35.14
N PRO A 415 66.55 -3.36 34.10
CA PRO A 415 66.47 -3.75 32.69
C PRO A 415 67.82 -4.02 31.99
N ARG A 416 67.75 -4.60 30.79
CA ARG A 416 68.58 -4.22 29.64
C ARG A 416 67.89 -4.55 28.33
#